data_AF-A0A9E1EKV3-F1
#
_entry.id   AF-A0A9E1EKV3-F1
#
_cell.length_a   1.000
_cell.length_b   1.000
_cell.length_c   1.000
_cell.angle_alpha   90.00
_cell.angle_beta   90.00
_cell.angle_gamma   90.00
#
_symmetry.space_group_name_H-M   'P 1'
#
loop_
_entity.id
_entity.type
_entity.pdbx_description
1 polymer ?
#
loop_
_entity_poly.entity_id
_entity_poly.type
_entity_poly.pdbx_seq_one_letter_code
_entity_poly.pdbx_strand_id
1 'polypeptide(L)'
;MPRIFLSPSLQPYNEYYGSGNEQEYMNKLADAMIPYLRTNGIQYTRNKIGTNVGQSIRDSNAGYYDLHLALHSNAAPESMAGKLQGTDVYYYANSPFGKNAAEIIADNFKEIYPNPDLVKVVPTTTLAEVTKTNAPAVLIETAYHDNPQDAEWIRTHIQEMAANLVKSLTDIFGIPFISTPVPERTGTVTTQSTPLNIRSRPNLNAPIIGQIPKGASVKVLGQWENWYVVDYQGTVGYSSSDYITV
;
A
#
# COMPACT_ATOMS: atom_id res chain seq x y z
N MET A 1 6.94 -12.40 3.00
CA MET A 1 6.77 -10.93 3.09
C MET A 1 5.33 -10.58 2.77
N PRO A 2 4.81 -9.45 3.29
CA PRO A 2 3.41 -9.07 3.08
C PRO A 2 3.07 -8.96 1.59
N ARG A 3 1.85 -9.35 1.25
CA ARG A 3 1.31 -9.25 -0.11
C ARG A 3 -0.06 -8.57 -0.06
N ILE A 4 -0.22 -7.50 -0.81
CA ILE A 4 -1.49 -6.76 -0.89
C ILE A 4 -2.14 -6.86 -2.27
N PHE A 5 -3.46 -6.72 -2.30
CA PHE A 5 -4.17 -6.36 -3.53
C PHE A 5 -4.43 -4.86 -3.50
N LEU A 6 -3.86 -4.12 -4.45
CA LEU A 6 -3.98 -2.67 -4.58
C LEU A 6 -5.09 -2.36 -5.60
N SER A 7 -6.19 -1.79 -5.13
CA SER A 7 -7.40 -1.55 -5.93
C SER A 7 -7.71 -0.05 -6.04
N PRO A 8 -6.97 0.74 -6.84
CA PRO A 8 -7.39 2.10 -7.14
C PRO A 8 -8.73 2.11 -7.88
N SER A 9 -9.54 3.13 -7.62
CA SER A 9 -10.85 3.30 -8.25
C SER A 9 -10.80 3.23 -9.77
N LEU A 10 -11.88 2.70 -10.35
CA LEU A 10 -12.08 2.47 -11.78
C LEU A 10 -13.26 3.30 -12.31
N GLN A 11 -13.53 4.46 -11.68
CA GLN A 11 -14.66 5.33 -12.01
C GLN A 11 -14.20 6.56 -12.82
N PRO A 12 -14.12 6.48 -14.16
CA PRO A 12 -13.70 7.61 -14.98
C PRO A 12 -14.76 8.70 -15.10
N TYR A 13 -15.98 8.45 -14.63
CA TYR A 13 -17.12 9.36 -14.69
C TYR A 13 -17.32 10.16 -13.39
N ASN A 14 -16.53 9.88 -12.35
CA ASN A 14 -16.60 10.60 -11.09
C ASN A 14 -15.63 11.78 -11.15
N GLU A 15 -16.12 12.90 -11.70
CA GLU A 15 -15.33 14.07 -12.05
C GLU A 15 -14.92 14.87 -10.82
N TYR A 16 -13.67 15.32 -10.80
CA TYR A 16 -13.19 16.22 -9.76
C TYR A 16 -13.68 17.64 -10.01
N TYR A 17 -13.74 18.45 -8.95
CA TYR A 17 -13.84 19.90 -9.10
C TYR A 17 -12.65 20.41 -9.94
N GLY A 18 -12.94 21.01 -11.10
CA GLY A 18 -11.92 21.47 -12.04
C GLY A 18 -11.62 20.44 -13.12
N SER A 19 -10.54 19.65 -12.97
CA SER A 19 -10.07 18.71 -13.99
C SER A 19 -9.69 17.33 -13.44
N GLY A 20 -9.82 16.32 -14.30
CA GLY A 20 -9.55 14.92 -13.99
C GLY A 20 -10.70 14.26 -13.23
N ASN A 21 -10.54 12.97 -12.96
CA ASN A 21 -11.53 12.14 -12.29
C ASN A 21 -10.89 11.21 -11.27
N GLU A 22 -11.74 10.55 -10.50
CA GLU A 22 -11.32 9.62 -9.46
C GLU A 22 -10.43 8.49 -9.98
N GLN A 23 -10.79 7.86 -11.12
CA GLN A 23 -9.94 6.84 -11.72
C GLN A 23 -8.53 7.38 -11.98
N GLU A 24 -8.41 8.57 -12.57
CA GLU A 24 -7.11 9.17 -12.88
C GLU A 24 -6.25 9.36 -11.62
N TYR A 25 -6.77 10.03 -10.60
CA TYR A 25 -5.97 10.39 -9.43
C TYR A 25 -5.70 9.21 -8.49
N MET A 26 -6.64 8.27 -8.34
CA MET A 26 -6.39 7.07 -7.54
C MET A 26 -5.38 6.15 -8.23
N ASN A 27 -5.37 6.10 -9.56
CA ASN A 27 -4.33 5.37 -10.30
C ASN A 27 -2.96 6.06 -10.23
N LYS A 28 -2.90 7.40 -10.25
CA LYS A 28 -1.65 8.15 -9.97
C LYS A 28 -1.12 7.91 -8.56
N LEU A 29 -2.01 7.85 -7.56
CA LEU A 29 -1.66 7.50 -6.18
C LEU A 29 -1.10 6.07 -6.10
N ALA A 30 -1.78 5.10 -6.71
CA ALA A 30 -1.28 3.73 -6.80
C ALA A 30 0.10 3.65 -7.49
N ASP A 31 0.32 4.40 -8.58
CA ASP A 31 1.62 4.48 -9.25
C ASP A 31 2.71 5.04 -8.31
N ALA A 32 2.38 6.10 -7.58
CA ALA A 32 3.30 6.71 -6.61
C ALA A 32 3.62 5.78 -5.43
N MET A 33 2.71 4.89 -5.05
CA MET A 33 2.95 3.89 -4.00
C MET A 33 3.93 2.79 -4.42
N ILE A 34 3.99 2.42 -5.71
CA ILE A 34 4.76 1.26 -6.21
C ILE A 34 6.24 1.30 -5.81
N PRO A 35 6.99 2.40 -5.99
CA PRO A 35 8.39 2.48 -5.55
C PRO A 35 8.56 2.24 -4.05
N TYR A 36 7.68 2.80 -3.22
CA TYR A 36 7.70 2.59 -1.78
C TYR A 36 7.36 1.15 -1.41
N LEU A 37 6.32 0.55 -2.01
CA LEU A 37 5.94 -0.86 -1.79
C LEU A 37 7.13 -1.79 -2.08
N ARG A 38 7.77 -1.60 -3.25
CA ARG A 38 8.94 -2.40 -3.66
C ARG A 38 10.11 -2.24 -2.69
N THR A 39 10.50 -1.01 -2.39
CA THR A 39 11.65 -0.75 -1.51
C THR A 39 11.42 -1.28 -0.09
N ASN A 40 10.16 -1.31 0.37
CA ASN A 40 9.77 -1.88 1.66
C ASN A 40 9.52 -3.40 1.63
N GLY A 41 9.67 -4.05 0.47
CA GLY A 41 9.48 -5.49 0.32
C GLY A 41 8.02 -5.94 0.41
N ILE A 42 7.06 -5.02 0.27
CA ILE A 42 5.63 -5.32 0.19
C ILE A 42 5.32 -5.71 -1.26
N GLN A 43 4.92 -6.97 -1.45
CA GLN A 43 4.48 -7.48 -2.74
C GLN A 43 3.07 -6.96 -3.03
N TYR A 44 2.76 -6.71 -4.30
CA TYR A 44 1.43 -6.26 -4.69
C TYR A 44 0.94 -6.91 -5.98
N THR A 45 -0.37 -7.03 -6.10
CA THR A 45 -1.09 -7.14 -7.38
C THR A 45 -1.99 -5.93 -7.50
N ARG A 46 -2.22 -5.44 -8.71
CA ARG A 46 -3.09 -4.28 -8.94
C ARG A 46 -4.24 -4.65 -9.86
N ASN A 47 -5.42 -4.08 -9.61
CA ASN A 47 -6.54 -4.17 -10.54
C ASN A 47 -6.21 -3.54 -11.90
N LYS A 48 -7.02 -3.83 -12.92
CA LYS A 48 -6.78 -3.39 -14.31
C LYS A 48 -7.76 -2.30 -14.73
N ILE A 49 -7.24 -1.18 -15.24
CA ILE A 49 -8.04 -0.12 -15.87
C ILE A 49 -8.88 -0.69 -17.02
N GLY A 50 -10.12 -0.20 -17.15
CA GLY A 50 -11.10 -0.70 -18.13
C GLY A 50 -11.88 -1.93 -17.66
N THR A 51 -11.73 -2.32 -16.38
CA THR A 51 -12.60 -3.30 -15.71
C THR A 51 -13.54 -2.60 -14.73
N ASN A 52 -14.04 -3.29 -13.71
CA ASN A 52 -14.91 -2.72 -12.68
C ASN A 52 -14.62 -3.31 -11.30
N VAL A 53 -15.22 -2.73 -10.26
CA VAL A 53 -15.07 -3.18 -8.87
C VAL A 53 -15.39 -4.66 -8.69
N GLY A 54 -16.40 -5.19 -9.40
CA GLY A 54 -16.75 -6.61 -9.37
C GLY A 54 -15.61 -7.51 -9.89
N GLN A 55 -14.89 -7.07 -10.92
CA GLN A 55 -13.69 -7.76 -11.39
C GLN A 55 -12.53 -7.63 -10.40
N SER A 56 -12.32 -6.46 -9.80
CA SER A 56 -11.28 -6.25 -8.79
C SER A 56 -11.47 -7.18 -7.57
N ILE A 57 -12.71 -7.36 -7.12
CA ILE A 57 -13.07 -8.32 -6.07
C ILE A 57 -12.74 -9.76 -6.51
N ARG A 58 -13.11 -10.16 -7.73
CA ARG A 58 -12.81 -11.50 -8.25
C ARG A 58 -11.31 -11.76 -8.36
N ASP A 59 -10.55 -10.80 -8.87
CA ASP A 59 -9.10 -10.90 -9.00
C ASP A 59 -8.43 -11.01 -7.64
N SER A 60 -8.86 -10.20 -6.67
CA SER A 60 -8.39 -10.29 -5.29
C SER A 60 -8.72 -11.65 -4.66
N ASN A 61 -9.92 -12.18 -4.88
CA ASN A 61 -10.36 -13.47 -4.34
C ASN A 61 -9.71 -14.68 -5.00
N ALA A 62 -9.21 -14.53 -6.23
CA ALA A 62 -8.47 -15.57 -6.95
C ALA A 62 -7.03 -15.73 -6.42
N GLY A 63 -6.50 -14.72 -5.74
CA GLY A 63 -5.20 -14.75 -5.08
C GLY A 63 -5.27 -14.92 -3.57
N TYR A 64 -4.10 -14.97 -2.96
CA TYR A 64 -3.94 -14.87 -1.51
C TYR A 64 -3.25 -13.54 -1.18
N TYR A 65 -3.89 -12.74 -0.34
CA TYR A 65 -3.43 -11.41 0.05
C TYR A 65 -3.62 -11.23 1.56
N ASP A 66 -2.66 -10.58 2.20
CA ASP A 66 -2.73 -10.21 3.61
C ASP A 66 -3.63 -8.99 3.84
N LEU A 67 -3.82 -8.16 2.81
CA LEU A 67 -4.75 -7.03 2.80
C LEU A 67 -5.22 -6.72 1.37
N HIS A 68 -6.50 -6.43 1.21
CA HIS A 68 -7.05 -5.71 0.07
C HIS A 68 -7.13 -4.22 0.42
N LEU A 69 -6.37 -3.37 -0.28
CA LEU A 69 -6.38 -1.93 -0.09
C LEU A 69 -7.01 -1.25 -1.30
N ALA A 70 -8.21 -0.73 -1.12
CA ALA A 70 -8.91 0.03 -2.15
C ALA A 70 -8.65 1.54 -1.97
N LEU A 71 -8.29 2.23 -3.06
CA LEU A 71 -8.02 3.67 -3.06
C LEU A 71 -9.12 4.40 -3.83
N HIS A 72 -9.86 5.24 -3.12
CA HIS A 72 -10.98 6.02 -3.64
C HIS A 72 -10.85 7.48 -3.19
N SER A 73 -11.70 8.33 -3.75
CA SER A 73 -11.91 9.70 -3.27
C SER A 73 -13.39 10.01 -3.30
N ASN A 74 -13.85 10.78 -2.33
CA ASN A 74 -15.26 10.91 -2.05
C ASN A 74 -15.92 11.99 -2.93
N ALA A 75 -17.22 11.86 -3.12
CA ALA A 75 -18.07 12.92 -3.67
C ALA A 75 -19.25 13.14 -2.72
N ALA A 76 -19.57 14.40 -2.42
CA ALA A 76 -20.75 14.68 -1.61
C ALA A 76 -22.04 14.32 -2.37
N PRO A 77 -23.14 13.98 -1.65
CA PRO A 77 -24.46 13.94 -2.27
C PRO A 77 -24.80 15.28 -2.92
N GLU A 78 -25.62 15.28 -3.98
CA GLU A 78 -25.91 16.46 -4.82
C GLU A 78 -26.26 17.74 -4.02
N SER A 79 -27.08 17.62 -2.98
CA SER A 79 -27.46 18.74 -2.08
C SER A 79 -26.28 19.42 -1.34
N MET A 80 -25.16 18.72 -1.22
CA MET A 80 -23.95 19.10 -0.51
C MET A 80 -22.71 19.16 -1.42
N ALA A 81 -22.90 19.09 -2.74
CA ALA A 81 -21.82 19.11 -3.72
C ALA A 81 -20.82 20.25 -3.44
N GLY A 82 -19.55 19.88 -3.33
CA GLY A 82 -18.42 20.77 -3.08
C GLY A 82 -18.30 21.36 -1.68
N LYS A 83 -19.14 20.95 -0.72
CA LYS A 83 -19.12 21.46 0.66
C LYS A 83 -18.43 20.56 1.67
N LEU A 84 -18.44 19.25 1.43
CA LEU A 84 -17.85 18.28 2.36
C LEU A 84 -16.35 18.18 2.14
N GLN A 85 -15.64 17.88 3.21
CA GLN A 85 -14.19 17.66 3.24
C GLN A 85 -13.88 16.54 4.22
N GLY A 86 -12.74 15.90 4.06
CA GLY A 86 -12.23 14.90 4.99
C GLY A 86 -11.91 13.56 4.35
N THR A 87 -11.34 12.68 5.16
CA THR A 87 -10.95 11.32 4.77
C THR A 87 -11.83 10.32 5.51
N ASP A 88 -12.39 9.35 4.80
CA ASP A 88 -13.12 8.24 5.42
C ASP A 88 -12.39 6.92 5.13
N VAL A 89 -11.98 6.20 6.18
CA VAL A 89 -11.27 4.92 6.09
C VAL A 89 -12.24 3.81 6.50
N TYR A 90 -12.76 3.11 5.51
CA TYR A 90 -13.77 2.06 5.68
C TYR A 90 -13.17 0.70 5.96
N TYR A 91 -13.80 -0.05 6.86
CA TYR A 91 -13.46 -1.44 7.17
C TYR A 91 -14.72 -2.29 7.38
N TYR A 92 -14.59 -3.61 7.20
CA TYR A 92 -15.72 -4.51 7.48
C TYR A 92 -15.98 -4.59 8.98
N ALA A 93 -17.19 -4.26 9.43
CA ALA A 93 -17.53 -4.10 10.85
C ALA A 93 -17.14 -5.30 11.74
N ASN A 94 -17.18 -6.53 11.18
CA ASN A 94 -16.86 -7.76 11.89
C ASN A 94 -15.42 -8.26 11.65
N SER A 95 -14.52 -7.42 11.11
CA SER A 95 -13.11 -7.77 10.89
C SER A 95 -12.22 -7.04 11.90
N PRO A 96 -11.74 -7.71 12.97
CA PRO A 96 -10.80 -7.10 13.92
C PRO A 96 -9.50 -6.62 13.26
N PHE A 97 -8.97 -7.40 12.31
CA PHE A 97 -7.78 -7.01 11.55
C PHE A 97 -8.05 -5.81 10.65
N GLY A 98 -9.18 -5.81 9.93
CA GLY A 98 -9.58 -4.69 9.08
C GLY A 98 -9.79 -3.40 9.88
N LYS A 99 -10.38 -3.51 11.08
CA LYS A 99 -10.51 -2.39 12.02
C LYS A 99 -9.15 -1.81 12.39
N ASN A 100 -8.24 -2.65 12.89
CA ASN A 100 -6.89 -2.23 13.27
C ASN A 100 -6.13 -1.61 12.09
N ALA A 101 -6.25 -2.17 10.89
CA ALA A 101 -5.65 -1.61 9.69
C ALA A 101 -6.21 -0.24 9.32
N ALA A 102 -7.53 -0.06 9.40
CA ALA A 102 -8.17 1.23 9.14
C ALA A 102 -7.82 2.28 10.19
N GLU A 103 -7.73 1.89 11.46
CA GLU A 103 -7.27 2.77 12.56
C GLU A 103 -5.83 3.26 12.31
N ILE A 104 -4.90 2.36 11.98
CA ILE A 104 -3.51 2.74 11.65
C ILE A 104 -3.45 3.68 10.45
N ILE A 105 -4.19 3.36 9.37
CA ILE A 105 -4.24 4.22 8.19
C ILE A 105 -4.77 5.61 8.55
N ALA A 106 -5.89 5.69 9.28
CA ALA A 106 -6.48 6.96 9.69
C ALA A 106 -5.54 7.77 10.60
N ASP A 107 -4.91 7.13 11.58
CA ASP A 107 -4.00 7.81 12.51
C ASP A 107 -2.77 8.38 11.80
N ASN A 108 -2.19 7.64 10.85
CA ASN A 108 -1.10 8.16 10.01
C ASN A 108 -1.62 9.25 9.05
N PHE A 109 -2.82 9.12 8.48
CA PHE A 109 -3.36 10.13 7.55
C PHE A 109 -3.64 11.47 8.24
N LYS A 110 -3.99 11.47 9.53
CA LYS A 110 -4.12 12.70 10.35
C LYS A 110 -2.85 13.55 10.37
N GLU A 111 -1.69 12.95 10.17
CA GLU A 111 -0.41 13.68 10.16
C GLU A 111 -0.24 14.54 8.89
N ILE A 112 -0.93 14.19 7.79
CA ILE A 112 -0.75 14.82 6.48
C ILE A 112 -2.00 15.52 5.95
N TYR A 113 -3.20 15.11 6.38
CA TYR A 113 -4.44 15.73 5.93
C TYR A 113 -4.64 17.10 6.62
N PRO A 114 -5.08 18.16 5.92
CA PRO A 114 -5.05 19.54 6.44
C PRO A 114 -5.84 19.76 7.74
N ASN A 115 -6.92 18.99 7.94
CA ASN A 115 -7.69 19.03 9.17
C ASN A 115 -7.84 17.61 9.76
N PRO A 116 -6.99 17.22 10.74
CA PRO A 116 -6.99 15.86 11.28
C PRO A 116 -8.33 15.43 11.90
N ASP A 117 -9.15 16.37 12.38
CA ASP A 117 -10.47 16.06 12.96
C ASP A 117 -11.47 15.54 11.90
N LEU A 118 -11.18 15.71 10.62
CA LEU A 118 -11.98 15.21 9.51
C LEU A 118 -11.52 13.86 8.96
N VAL A 119 -10.51 13.23 9.57
CA VAL A 119 -10.06 11.87 9.22
C VAL A 119 -10.78 10.86 10.12
N LYS A 120 -11.61 10.01 9.53
CA LYS A 120 -12.52 9.10 10.25
C LYS A 120 -12.28 7.65 9.89
N VAL A 121 -12.49 6.78 10.88
CA VAL A 121 -12.58 5.33 10.70
C VAL A 121 -14.06 4.95 10.68
N VAL A 122 -14.52 4.28 9.62
CA VAL A 122 -15.94 4.04 9.39
C VAL A 122 -16.23 2.54 9.20
N PRO A 123 -16.96 1.88 10.11
CA PRO A 123 -17.39 0.50 9.88
C PRO A 123 -18.42 0.44 8.76
N THR A 124 -18.34 -0.59 7.93
CA THR A 124 -19.35 -0.87 6.90
C THR A 124 -19.73 -2.35 6.86
N THR A 125 -20.96 -2.61 6.42
CA THR A 125 -21.48 -3.93 6.06
C THR A 125 -22.05 -3.95 4.65
N THR A 126 -21.92 -2.85 3.90
CA THR A 126 -22.60 -2.63 2.62
C THR A 126 -21.67 -2.38 1.44
N LEU A 127 -20.47 -1.84 1.65
CA LEU A 127 -19.51 -1.61 0.56
C LEU A 127 -19.03 -2.96 0.01
N ALA A 128 -19.35 -3.27 -1.24
CA ALA A 128 -19.10 -4.57 -1.84
C ALA A 128 -17.61 -4.92 -1.85
N GLU A 129 -16.74 -3.97 -2.17
CA GLU A 129 -15.29 -4.19 -2.21
C GLU A 129 -14.69 -4.54 -0.85
N VAL A 130 -15.28 -4.00 0.23
CA VAL A 130 -14.88 -4.29 1.62
C VAL A 130 -15.50 -5.59 2.14
N THR A 131 -16.71 -5.93 1.69
CA THR A 131 -17.52 -7.02 2.28
C THR A 131 -17.49 -8.33 1.50
N LYS A 132 -17.01 -8.31 0.25
CA LYS A 132 -17.00 -9.47 -0.66
C LYS A 132 -15.60 -9.95 -1.03
N THR A 133 -14.57 -9.28 -0.53
CA THR A 133 -13.17 -9.72 -0.64
C THR A 133 -12.86 -10.76 0.44
N ASN A 134 -12.07 -11.78 0.09
CA ASN A 134 -11.68 -12.87 1.00
C ASN A 134 -10.57 -12.41 1.95
N ALA A 135 -9.64 -11.60 1.44
CA ALA A 135 -8.63 -10.95 2.28
C ALA A 135 -9.32 -9.89 3.17
N PRO A 136 -8.79 -9.60 4.37
CA PRO A 136 -9.20 -8.40 5.10
C PRO A 136 -9.07 -7.18 4.20
N ALA A 137 -10.08 -6.30 4.21
CA ALA A 137 -10.15 -5.17 3.31
C ALA A 137 -10.28 -3.84 4.04
N VAL A 138 -9.59 -2.84 3.52
CA VAL A 138 -9.75 -1.43 3.85
C VAL A 138 -9.96 -0.66 2.55
N LEU A 139 -10.95 0.24 2.56
CA LEU A 139 -11.18 1.20 1.49
C LEU A 139 -10.97 2.59 2.07
N ILE A 140 -10.04 3.36 1.51
CA ILE A 140 -9.84 4.76 1.89
C ILE A 140 -10.47 5.67 0.83
N GLU A 141 -11.37 6.53 1.28
CA GLU A 141 -11.79 7.74 0.58
C GLU A 141 -10.83 8.86 0.98
N THR A 142 -9.84 9.13 0.13
CA THR A 142 -8.68 9.97 0.47
C THR A 142 -9.04 11.41 0.83
N ALA A 143 -9.90 12.05 0.05
CA ALA A 143 -10.53 13.35 0.35
C ALA A 143 -11.79 13.54 -0.53
N TYR A 144 -12.57 14.62 -0.35
CA TYR A 144 -13.73 14.91 -1.19
C TYR A 144 -13.32 15.62 -2.50
N HIS A 145 -13.33 14.91 -3.62
CA HIS A 145 -12.84 15.46 -4.88
C HIS A 145 -13.78 16.46 -5.56
N ASP A 146 -15.04 16.54 -5.13
CA ASP A 146 -15.99 17.55 -5.59
C ASP A 146 -15.84 18.87 -4.82
N ASN A 147 -15.10 18.87 -3.70
CA ASN A 147 -14.70 20.06 -2.98
C ASN A 147 -13.40 20.66 -3.56
N PRO A 148 -13.34 21.98 -3.84
CA PRO A 148 -12.17 22.60 -4.47
C PRO A 148 -10.86 22.44 -3.71
N GLN A 149 -10.88 22.54 -2.37
CA GLN A 149 -9.70 22.46 -1.54
C GLN A 149 -9.17 21.02 -1.46
N ASP A 150 -10.06 20.05 -1.23
CA ASP A 150 -9.71 18.63 -1.16
C ASP A 150 -9.25 18.10 -2.53
N ALA A 151 -9.89 18.53 -3.63
CA ALA A 151 -9.46 18.20 -4.98
C ALA A 151 -8.04 18.71 -5.26
N GLU A 152 -7.72 19.95 -4.89
CA GLU A 152 -6.38 20.50 -5.04
C GLU A 152 -5.36 19.81 -4.12
N TRP A 153 -5.75 19.48 -2.89
CA TRP A 153 -4.91 18.74 -1.96
C TRP A 153 -4.54 17.36 -2.53
N ILE A 154 -5.52 16.59 -3.03
CA ILE A 154 -5.27 15.31 -3.69
C ILE A 154 -4.26 15.48 -4.84
N ARG A 155 -4.45 16.48 -5.71
CA ARG A 155 -3.57 16.73 -6.86
C ARG A 155 -2.12 16.97 -6.48
N THR A 156 -1.91 17.74 -5.42
CA THR A 156 -0.59 18.26 -5.03
C THR A 156 0.14 17.38 -4.03
N HIS A 157 -0.56 16.47 -3.33
CA HIS A 157 0.01 15.66 -2.24
C HIS A 157 0.09 14.15 -2.57
N ILE A 158 -0.03 13.76 -3.84
CA ILE A 158 0.06 12.35 -4.29
C ILE A 158 1.28 11.62 -3.71
N GLN A 159 2.46 12.24 -3.73
CA GLN A 159 3.69 11.60 -3.24
C GLN A 159 3.71 11.42 -1.72
N GLU A 160 3.18 12.40 -0.98
CA GLU A 160 3.08 12.33 0.48
C GLU A 160 2.05 11.28 0.92
N MET A 161 0.88 11.26 0.28
CA MET A 161 -0.13 10.21 0.50
C MET A 161 0.44 8.82 0.18
N ALA A 162 1.20 8.67 -0.91
CA ALA A 162 1.81 7.40 -1.26
C ALA A 162 2.79 6.91 -0.19
N ALA A 163 3.68 7.78 0.28
CA ALA A 163 4.63 7.45 1.35
C ALA A 163 3.88 7.10 2.65
N ASN A 164 2.86 7.87 3.01
CA ASN A 164 2.07 7.68 4.23
C ASN A 164 1.25 6.37 4.21
N LEU A 165 0.61 6.04 3.09
CA LEU A 165 -0.11 4.77 2.94
C LEU A 165 0.83 3.57 3.01
N VAL A 166 2.01 3.66 2.41
CA VAL A 166 2.99 2.56 2.52
C VAL A 166 3.58 2.47 3.93
N LYS A 167 3.84 3.60 4.61
CA LYS A 167 4.18 3.59 6.04
C LYS A 167 3.10 2.89 6.87
N SER A 168 1.83 3.20 6.62
CA SER A 168 0.70 2.55 7.28
C SER A 168 0.70 1.04 7.05
N LEU A 169 0.97 0.58 5.82
CA LEU A 169 1.14 -0.84 5.54
C LEU A 169 2.32 -1.45 6.29
N THR A 170 3.45 -0.75 6.40
CA THR A 170 4.59 -1.24 7.18
C THR A 170 4.27 -1.36 8.67
N ASP A 171 3.50 -0.42 9.22
CA ASP A 171 3.01 -0.44 10.61
C ASP A 171 2.02 -1.62 10.82
N ILE A 172 1.05 -1.79 9.91
CA ILE A 172 0.09 -2.91 9.91
C ILE A 172 0.79 -4.26 9.92
N PHE A 173 1.82 -4.41 9.07
CA PHE A 173 2.55 -5.66 8.96
C PHE A 173 3.72 -5.77 9.91
N GLY A 174 4.03 -4.75 10.72
CA GLY A 174 5.14 -4.74 11.66
C GLY A 174 6.52 -4.94 11.00
N ILE A 175 6.75 -4.32 9.85
CA ILE A 175 8.05 -4.24 9.15
C ILE A 175 8.56 -2.80 9.20
N PRO A 176 9.88 -2.53 9.09
CA PRO A 176 10.35 -1.14 9.07
C PRO A 176 9.90 -0.39 7.82
N PHE A 177 9.72 0.92 7.96
CA PHE A 177 9.52 1.84 6.84
C PHE A 177 10.85 2.39 6.32
N ILE A 178 11.09 2.20 5.03
CA ILE A 178 12.16 2.81 4.24
C ILE A 178 11.52 3.94 3.44
N SER A 179 11.77 5.17 3.87
CA SER A 179 11.12 6.39 3.36
C SER A 179 11.69 6.91 2.04
N THR A 180 12.79 6.34 1.56
CA THR A 180 13.43 6.76 0.31
C THR A 180 13.48 5.58 -0.66
N PRO A 181 12.55 5.54 -1.65
CA PRO A 181 12.61 4.54 -2.70
C PRO A 181 13.93 4.61 -3.45
N VAL A 182 14.55 3.45 -3.65
CA VAL A 182 15.77 3.32 -4.44
C VAL A 182 15.51 2.45 -5.67
N PRO A 183 16.24 2.66 -6.78
CA PRO A 183 16.23 1.71 -7.89
C PRO A 183 16.62 0.31 -7.43
N GLU A 184 16.05 -0.71 -8.08
CA GLU A 184 16.51 -2.08 -7.91
C GLU A 184 17.97 -2.17 -8.36
N ARG A 185 18.80 -2.84 -7.54
CA ARG A 185 20.20 -3.12 -7.85
C ARG A 185 20.43 -4.62 -7.89
N THR A 186 21.49 -5.04 -8.56
CA THR A 186 21.94 -6.43 -8.53
C THR A 186 23.11 -6.55 -7.58
N GLY A 187 23.04 -7.48 -6.63
CA GLY A 187 24.15 -7.82 -5.74
C GLY A 187 24.62 -9.26 -5.94
N THR A 188 25.81 -9.58 -5.46
CA THR A 188 26.37 -10.94 -5.42
C THR A 188 26.62 -11.35 -3.97
N VAL A 189 26.22 -12.57 -3.59
CA VAL A 189 26.45 -13.09 -2.25
C VAL A 189 27.90 -13.50 -2.04
N THR A 190 28.55 -12.97 -1.00
CA THR A 190 30.00 -13.10 -0.74
C THR A 190 30.34 -13.87 0.55
N THR A 191 29.42 -14.71 1.04
CA THR A 191 29.65 -15.58 2.21
C THR A 191 30.89 -16.50 2.04
N GLN A 192 31.48 -16.92 3.16
CA GLN A 192 32.69 -17.78 3.14
C GLN A 192 32.40 -19.19 2.59
N SER A 193 31.41 -19.88 3.15
CA SER A 193 31.08 -21.27 2.78
C SER A 193 29.59 -21.63 2.81
N THR A 194 28.76 -20.91 3.58
CA THR A 194 27.33 -21.22 3.73
C THR A 194 26.44 -20.34 2.84
N PRO A 195 25.22 -20.77 2.50
CA PRO A 195 24.20 -19.88 1.95
C PRO A 195 23.90 -18.70 2.89
N LEU A 196 23.46 -17.58 2.31
CA LEU A 196 22.96 -16.41 3.04
C LEU A 196 21.47 -16.56 3.31
N ASN A 197 21.04 -16.37 4.56
CA ASN A 197 19.63 -16.49 4.94
C ASN A 197 18.82 -15.26 4.49
N ILE A 198 17.64 -15.52 3.92
CA ILE A 198 16.57 -14.55 3.74
C ILE A 198 15.61 -14.69 4.93
N ARG A 199 15.37 -13.59 5.64
CA ARG A 199 14.53 -13.55 6.84
C ARG A 199 13.26 -12.76 6.62
N SER A 200 12.24 -13.08 7.42
CA SER A 200 10.96 -12.37 7.41
C SER A 200 11.00 -10.97 8.04
N ARG A 201 12.02 -10.67 8.85
CA ARG A 201 12.30 -9.35 9.46
C ARG A 201 13.81 -9.11 9.50
N PRO A 202 14.25 -7.85 9.58
CA PRO A 202 15.68 -7.48 9.61
C PRO A 202 16.28 -7.68 11.01
N ASN A 203 16.22 -8.90 11.53
CA ASN A 203 16.91 -9.28 12.77
C ASN A 203 17.25 -10.78 12.78
N LEU A 204 18.23 -11.17 13.60
CA LEU A 204 18.75 -12.54 13.62
C LEU A 204 17.78 -13.58 14.21
N ASN A 205 16.77 -13.15 14.96
CA ASN A 205 15.77 -14.03 15.59
C ASN A 205 14.55 -14.28 14.68
N ALA A 206 14.45 -13.54 13.58
CA ALA A 206 13.35 -13.67 12.64
C ALA A 206 13.39 -15.00 11.87
N PRO A 207 12.23 -15.63 11.60
CA PRO A 207 12.15 -16.82 10.76
C PRO A 207 12.91 -16.69 9.45
N ILE A 208 13.69 -17.72 9.12
CA ILE A 208 14.34 -17.89 7.82
C ILE A 208 13.27 -18.39 6.85
N ILE A 209 13.06 -17.66 5.76
CA ILE A 209 12.03 -17.93 4.75
C ILE A 209 12.62 -18.31 3.38
N GLY A 210 13.95 -18.30 3.27
CA GLY A 210 14.69 -18.70 2.09
C GLY A 210 16.19 -18.60 2.32
N GLN A 211 16.98 -19.07 1.35
CA GLN A 211 18.43 -18.99 1.39
C GLN A 211 18.98 -18.70 -0.01
N ILE A 212 20.09 -17.97 -0.07
CA ILE A 212 20.76 -17.57 -1.30
C ILE A 212 22.14 -18.25 -1.33
N PRO A 213 22.47 -19.05 -2.35
CA PRO A 213 23.78 -19.68 -2.46
C PRO A 213 24.91 -18.64 -2.56
N LYS A 214 26.11 -19.01 -2.07
CA LYS A 214 27.33 -18.22 -2.28
C LYS A 214 27.56 -17.98 -3.78
N GLY A 215 27.92 -16.74 -4.14
CA GLY A 215 28.19 -16.34 -5.51
C GLY A 215 26.94 -16.17 -6.37
N ALA A 216 25.75 -16.43 -5.85
CA ALA A 216 24.51 -16.18 -6.58
C ALA A 216 24.24 -14.66 -6.67
N SER A 217 23.67 -14.29 -7.82
CA SER A 217 23.11 -12.96 -8.05
C SER A 217 21.75 -12.83 -7.35
N VAL A 218 21.51 -11.68 -6.71
CA VAL A 218 20.29 -11.35 -5.98
C VAL A 218 19.86 -9.93 -6.27
N LYS A 219 18.55 -9.68 -6.34
CA LYS A 219 18.01 -8.32 -6.46
C LYS A 219 18.00 -7.65 -5.10
N VAL A 220 18.50 -6.43 -5.01
CA VAL A 220 18.43 -5.56 -3.83
C VAL A 220 17.40 -4.47 -4.11
N LEU A 221 16.28 -4.51 -3.39
CA LEU A 221 15.11 -3.64 -3.57
C LEU A 221 15.17 -2.38 -2.70
N GLY A 222 15.85 -2.47 -1.56
CA GLY A 222 15.90 -1.45 -0.52
C GLY A 222 16.93 -1.79 0.55
N GLN A 223 17.17 -0.85 1.44
CA GLN A 223 18.06 -1.04 2.59
C GLN A 223 17.43 -0.40 3.82
N TRP A 224 17.41 -1.15 4.92
CA TRP A 224 17.10 -0.65 6.25
C TRP A 224 18.27 -1.00 7.16
N GLU A 225 18.99 0.02 7.64
CA GLU A 225 20.24 -0.15 8.39
C GLU A 225 21.20 -1.13 7.66
N ASN A 226 21.61 -2.21 8.33
CA ASN A 226 22.53 -3.23 7.81
C ASN A 226 21.80 -4.41 7.16
N TRP A 227 20.56 -4.21 6.72
CA TRP A 227 19.74 -5.23 6.07
C TRP A 227 19.29 -4.76 4.69
N TYR A 228 19.58 -5.57 3.68
CA TYR A 228 18.97 -5.41 2.37
C TYR A 228 17.61 -6.08 2.34
N VAL A 229 16.63 -5.37 1.77
CA VAL A 229 15.42 -6.00 1.23
C VAL A 229 15.83 -6.65 -0.09
N VAL A 230 15.68 -7.96 -0.19
CA VAL A 230 16.12 -8.74 -1.34
C VAL A 230 14.96 -9.49 -1.98
N ASP A 231 15.09 -9.75 -3.28
CA ASP A 231 14.29 -10.74 -3.99
C ASP A 231 15.23 -11.77 -4.64
N TYR A 232 15.10 -13.01 -4.19
CA TYR A 232 15.77 -14.16 -4.78
C TYR A 232 14.74 -15.17 -5.27
N GLN A 233 14.62 -15.29 -6.59
CA GLN A 233 13.72 -16.24 -7.25
C GLN A 233 12.26 -16.15 -6.75
N GLY A 234 11.77 -14.94 -6.49
CA GLY A 234 10.42 -14.68 -5.98
C GLY A 234 10.30 -14.73 -4.45
N THR A 235 11.38 -15.09 -3.74
CA THR A 235 11.42 -15.01 -2.28
C THR A 235 11.89 -13.62 -1.86
N VAL A 236 10.93 -12.76 -1.54
CA VAL A 236 11.20 -11.42 -0.98
C VAL A 236 11.42 -11.53 0.53
N GLY A 237 12.43 -10.85 1.06
CA GLY A 237 12.70 -10.77 2.51
C GLY A 237 13.94 -9.93 2.83
N TYR A 238 14.54 -10.15 4.00
CA TYR A 238 15.69 -9.40 4.50
C TYR A 238 16.94 -10.27 4.58
N SER A 239 18.06 -9.78 4.05
CA SER A 239 19.39 -10.41 4.20
C SER A 239 20.39 -9.37 4.72
N SER A 240 21.36 -9.81 5.54
CA SER A 240 22.41 -8.90 6.03
C SER A 240 23.22 -8.34 4.86
N SER A 241 23.42 -7.02 4.86
CA SER A 241 24.17 -6.32 3.81
C SER A 241 25.66 -6.69 3.79
N ASP A 242 26.20 -7.15 4.92
CA ASP A 242 27.63 -7.49 5.07
C ASP A 242 28.07 -8.64 4.14
N TYR A 243 27.11 -9.42 3.65
CA TYR A 243 27.34 -10.59 2.80
C TYR A 243 26.87 -10.39 1.35
N ILE A 244 26.55 -9.16 0.94
CA ILE A 244 26.12 -8.83 -0.42
C ILE A 244 26.94 -7.65 -0.93
N THR A 245 27.67 -7.86 -2.02
CA THR A 245 28.36 -6.79 -2.75
C THR A 245 27.48 -6.33 -3.91
N VAL A 246 27.17 -5.03 -3.95
CA VAL A 246 26.31 -4.37 -4.96
C VAL A 246 27.14 -3.50 -5.88
#